data_AF-A0A7S3G0T6-F1
#
_entry.id   AF-A0A7S3G0T6-F1
#
_cell.length_a   1.000
_cell.length_b   1.000
_cell.length_c   1.000
_cell.angle_alpha   90.00
_cell.angle_beta   90.00
_cell.angle_gamma   90.00
#
_symmetry.space_group_name_H-M   'P 1'
#
loop_
_entity.id
_entity.type
_entity.pdbx_description
1 polymer ?
#
loop_
_entity_poly.entity_id
_entity_poly.type
_entity_poly.pdbx_seq_one_letter_code
_entity_poly.pdbx_strand_id
1 'polypeptide(L)'
;MGIRVELIGVIENLYDKNQNSTFLQIVRDLEPPGSLTDNVSYDFQFNRVEKQFESYNGIVIKLRYYINVVINRNYNRITKEEEFIVSNVGVEPDTNRPIKMEVGIEECLHIEFEFNHSKFHLKDCILGKVFFNLVRIKIKHMELSIIRKEIVGSGQNAVTEQENLNKFEIMDGAPVKGECIPIRFYLASTDLTPTYQNVNNRFQ
;
A
#
# COMPACT_ATOMS: atom_id res chain seq x y z
N MET A 1 4.82 -40.18 10.12
CA MET A 1 4.96 -38.86 9.48
C MET A 1 3.57 -38.41 9.06
N GLY A 2 3.13 -37.23 9.48
CA GLY A 2 1.83 -36.67 9.04
C GLY A 2 2.05 -35.54 8.04
N ILE A 3 1.18 -35.40 7.05
CA ILE A 3 1.24 -34.34 6.03
C ILE A 3 0.01 -33.46 6.18
N ARG A 4 0.21 -32.14 6.21
CA ARG A 4 -0.86 -31.16 6.19
C ARG A 4 -0.54 -30.00 5.28
N VAL A 5 -1.57 -29.30 4.82
CA VAL A 5 -1.47 -28.06 4.06
C VAL A 5 -2.19 -26.95 4.81
N GLU A 6 -1.60 -25.76 4.79
CA GLU A 6 -2.08 -24.60 5.51
C GLU A 6 -2.23 -23.43 4.53
N LEU A 7 -3.35 -22.71 4.59
CA LEU A 7 -3.50 -21.40 3.97
C LEU A 7 -3.32 -20.35 5.06
N ILE A 8 -2.31 -19.49 4.89
CA ILE A 8 -1.92 -18.50 5.90
C ILE A 8 -1.99 -17.09 5.30
N GLY A 9 -2.55 -16.16 6.06
CA GLY A 9 -2.42 -14.72 5.86
C GLY A 9 -1.76 -14.10 7.09
N VAL A 10 -0.66 -13.37 6.88
CA VAL A 10 0.18 -12.83 7.94
C VAL A 10 0.55 -11.37 7.64
N ILE A 11 0.57 -10.56 8.70
CA ILE A 11 1.20 -9.24 8.73
C ILE A 11 2.55 -9.42 9.42
N GLU A 12 3.64 -9.23 8.70
CA GLU A 12 5.01 -9.35 9.19
C GLU A 12 5.61 -7.97 9.41
N ASN A 13 6.14 -7.73 10.60
CA ASN A 13 7.00 -6.58 10.84
C ASN A 13 8.42 -6.95 10.43
N LEU A 14 9.00 -6.16 9.52
CA LEU A 14 10.30 -6.44 8.90
C LEU A 14 11.48 -6.19 9.84
N TYR A 15 11.28 -5.46 10.94
CA TYR A 15 12.29 -5.16 11.94
C TYR A 15 12.13 -5.97 13.24
N ASP A 16 10.90 -6.30 13.64
CA ASP A 16 10.62 -7.05 14.87
C ASP A 16 9.63 -8.20 14.62
N LYS A 17 10.17 -9.41 14.44
CA LYS A 17 9.38 -10.63 14.19
C LYS A 17 8.38 -10.94 15.32
N ASN A 18 8.59 -10.45 16.54
CA ASN A 18 7.64 -10.67 17.64
C ASN A 18 6.32 -9.90 17.44
N GLN A 19 6.31 -8.89 16.56
CA GLN A 19 5.13 -8.13 16.21
C GLN A 19 4.33 -8.72 15.05
N ASN A 20 4.82 -9.81 14.44
CA ASN A 20 4.11 -10.53 13.41
C ASN A 20 2.73 -10.98 13.90
N SER A 21 1.75 -10.94 13.01
CA SER A 21 0.37 -11.25 13.32
C SER A 21 -0.24 -12.08 12.22
N THR A 22 -0.50 -13.34 12.51
CA THR A 22 -1.32 -14.21 11.65
C THR A 22 -2.79 -13.85 11.85
N PHE A 23 -3.47 -13.44 10.78
CA PHE A 23 -4.90 -13.09 10.81
C PHE A 23 -5.77 -14.12 10.08
N LEU A 24 -5.16 -14.98 9.26
CA LEU A 24 -5.81 -16.08 8.58
C LEU A 24 -4.94 -17.33 8.71
N GLN A 25 -5.51 -18.43 9.21
CA GLN A 25 -4.86 -19.73 9.18
C GLN A 25 -5.93 -20.82 9.06
N ILE A 26 -5.89 -21.57 7.96
CA ILE A 26 -6.77 -22.72 7.73
C ILE A 26 -5.90 -23.93 7.44
N VAL A 27 -6.14 -25.02 8.17
CA VAL A 27 -5.34 -26.25 8.08
C VAL A 27 -6.20 -27.38 7.51
N ARG A 28 -5.61 -28.19 6.64
CA ARG A 28 -6.16 -29.45 6.15
C ARG A 28 -5.11 -30.55 6.28
N ASP A 29 -5.46 -31.62 6.99
CA ASP A 29 -4.63 -32.82 7.02
C ASP A 29 -4.81 -33.58 5.69
N LEU A 30 -3.69 -33.96 5.07
CA LEU A 30 -3.64 -34.68 3.79
C LEU A 30 -3.33 -36.16 4.00
N GLU A 31 -2.47 -36.46 4.98
CA GLU A 31 -2.07 -37.83 5.31
C GLU A 31 -1.91 -37.96 6.83
N PRO A 32 -2.57 -38.94 7.48
CA PRO A 32 -2.36 -39.23 8.90
C PRO A 32 -0.92 -39.71 9.19
N PRO A 33 -0.52 -39.83 10.47
CA PRO A 33 0.80 -40.34 10.81
C PRO A 33 1.07 -41.74 10.23
N GLY A 34 1.98 -41.81 9.24
CA GLY A 34 2.35 -43.08 8.60
C GLY A 34 3.76 -43.06 7.98
N SER A 35 4.00 -44.01 7.08
CA SER A 35 5.22 -44.12 6.26
C SER A 35 4.91 -43.79 4.80
N LEU A 36 5.76 -42.98 4.16
CA LEU A 36 5.68 -42.70 2.73
C LEU A 36 6.81 -43.46 2.03
N THR A 37 6.48 -44.44 1.20
CA THR A 37 7.46 -45.28 0.47
C THR A 37 7.69 -44.83 -0.96
N ASP A 38 6.68 -44.23 -1.57
CA ASP A 38 6.65 -43.85 -2.99
C ASP A 38 6.26 -42.37 -3.16
N ASN A 39 6.44 -41.84 -4.36
CA ASN A 39 5.97 -40.51 -4.71
C ASN A 39 4.44 -40.50 -4.81
N VAL A 40 3.80 -39.60 -4.08
CA VAL A 40 2.33 -39.46 -4.00
C VAL A 40 1.95 -38.00 -4.21
N SER A 41 0.78 -37.76 -4.80
CA SER A 41 0.16 -36.44 -4.93
C SER A 41 -1.14 -36.39 -4.14
N TYR A 42 -1.41 -35.26 -3.49
CA TYR A 42 -2.59 -35.04 -2.67
C TYR A 42 -3.35 -33.81 -3.18
N ASP A 43 -4.63 -33.99 -3.49
CA ASP A 43 -5.52 -32.88 -3.81
C ASP A 43 -5.94 -32.16 -2.53
N PHE A 44 -6.05 -30.83 -2.59
CA PHE A 44 -6.55 -30.03 -1.48
C PHE A 44 -7.42 -28.88 -1.98
N GLN A 45 -8.36 -28.44 -1.13
CA GLN A 45 -9.22 -27.32 -1.45
C GLN A 45 -9.56 -26.51 -0.20
N PHE A 46 -9.46 -25.19 -0.33
CA PHE A 46 -9.92 -24.22 0.67
C PHE A 46 -11.13 -23.47 0.12
N ASN A 47 -12.33 -23.88 0.53
CA ASN A 47 -13.59 -23.33 0.02
C ASN A 47 -14.00 -22.04 0.73
N ARG A 48 -14.42 -21.03 -0.05
CA ARG A 48 -15.01 -19.76 0.43
C ARG A 48 -14.16 -19.04 1.49
N VAL A 49 -12.84 -19.03 1.31
CA VAL A 49 -11.93 -18.35 2.24
C VAL A 49 -11.93 -16.85 1.96
N GLU A 50 -12.39 -16.09 2.96
CA GLU A 50 -12.36 -14.64 2.97
C GLU A 50 -10.91 -14.12 3.08
N LYS A 51 -10.55 -13.18 2.20
CA LYS A 51 -9.22 -12.56 2.15
C LYS A 51 -9.42 -11.04 2.27
N GLN A 52 -9.69 -10.61 3.49
CA GLN A 52 -10.19 -9.27 3.80
C GLN A 52 -9.21 -8.15 3.41
N PHE A 53 -7.91 -8.45 3.36
CA PHE A 53 -6.86 -7.47 3.12
C PHE A 53 -6.09 -7.76 1.83
N GLU A 54 -5.78 -6.72 1.06
CA GLU A 54 -4.91 -6.80 -0.11
C GLU A 54 -3.46 -7.03 0.32
N SER A 55 -2.70 -7.81 -0.48
CA SER A 55 -1.27 -8.01 -0.24
C SER A 55 -0.54 -6.68 -0.33
N TYR A 56 0.37 -6.44 0.62
CA TYR A 56 1.10 -5.19 0.73
C TYR A 56 2.57 -5.45 1.06
N ASN A 57 3.47 -4.73 0.40
CA ASN A 57 4.90 -4.80 0.67
C ASN A 57 5.43 -3.38 0.92
N GLY A 58 5.56 -3.06 2.21
CA GLY A 58 5.92 -1.75 2.72
C GLY A 58 7.37 -1.65 3.17
N ILE A 59 7.67 -0.64 3.99
CA ILE A 59 9.00 -0.40 4.55
C ILE A 59 9.17 -1.14 5.87
N VAL A 60 8.19 -1.05 6.75
CA VAL A 60 8.16 -1.64 8.09
C VAL A 60 7.31 -2.92 8.10
N ILE A 61 6.28 -3.01 7.25
CA ILE A 61 5.31 -4.11 7.26
C ILE A 61 5.20 -4.78 5.89
N LYS A 62 5.07 -6.11 5.89
CA LYS A 62 4.62 -6.91 4.76
C LYS A 62 3.34 -7.66 5.11
N LEU A 63 2.27 -7.49 4.33
CA LEU A 63 1.06 -8.32 4.40
C LEU A 63 1.10 -9.32 3.24
N ARG A 64 1.20 -10.61 3.56
CA ARG A 64 1.29 -11.68 2.54
C ARG A 64 0.38 -12.87 2.82
N TYR A 65 0.06 -13.59 1.76
CA TYR A 65 -0.67 -14.84 1.80
C TYR A 65 0.13 -15.95 1.15
N TYR A 66 0.10 -17.14 1.73
CA TYR A 66 0.83 -18.28 1.18
C TYR A 66 0.15 -19.61 1.55
N ILE A 67 0.42 -20.62 0.71
CA ILE A 67 0.15 -22.01 1.02
C ILE A 67 1.41 -22.62 1.62
N ASN A 68 1.29 -23.26 2.77
CA ASN A 68 2.39 -23.93 3.46
C ASN A 68 2.10 -25.43 3.57
N VAL A 69 2.91 -26.26 2.94
CA VAL A 69 2.85 -27.72 3.10
C VAL A 69 3.82 -28.13 4.20
N VAL A 70 3.32 -28.86 5.19
CA VAL A 70 4.06 -29.27 6.37
C VAL A 70 4.07 -30.79 6.47
N ILE A 71 5.28 -31.35 6.49
CA ILE A 71 5.52 -32.78 6.75
C ILE A 71 6.13 -32.92 8.15
N ASN A 72 5.33 -33.45 9.07
CA ASN A 72 5.74 -33.69 10.46
C ASN A 72 6.44 -35.04 10.58
N ARG A 73 7.74 -35.04 10.89
CA ARG A 73 8.54 -36.24 11.22
C ARG A 73 9.04 -36.16 12.65
N ASN A 74 9.48 -37.29 13.21
CA ASN A 74 9.91 -37.38 14.61
C ASN A 74 11.15 -36.51 14.92
N TYR A 75 12.01 -36.26 13.94
CA TYR A 75 13.28 -35.54 14.15
C TYR A 75 13.24 -34.10 13.62
N ASN A 76 12.60 -33.87 12.46
CA ASN A 76 12.52 -32.56 11.84
C ASN A 76 11.22 -32.37 11.08
N ARG A 77 10.76 -31.13 11.03
CA ARG A 77 9.63 -30.70 10.21
C ARG A 77 10.15 -30.23 8.85
N ILE A 78 9.55 -30.71 7.77
CA ILE A 78 9.80 -30.16 6.43
C ILE A 78 8.64 -29.22 6.10
N THR A 79 8.96 -28.02 5.63
CA THR A 79 7.98 -27.00 5.24
C THR A 79 8.31 -26.47 3.87
N LYS A 80 7.29 -26.25 3.04
CA LYS A 80 7.42 -25.60 1.73
C LYS A 80 6.29 -24.59 1.59
N GLU A 81 6.69 -23.32 1.46
CA GLU A 81 5.79 -22.20 1.22
C GLU A 81 5.72 -21.89 -0.28
N GLU A 82 4.52 -21.52 -0.75
CA GLU A 82 4.28 -20.83 -2.01
C GLU A 82 3.36 -19.62 -1.79
N GLU A 83 3.89 -18.43 -2.09
CA GLU A 83 3.22 -17.14 -1.90
C GLU A 83 2.31 -16.81 -3.08
N PHE A 84 1.20 -16.12 -2.81
CA PHE A 84 0.32 -15.57 -3.84
C PHE A 84 -0.20 -14.20 -3.43
N ILE A 85 -0.64 -13.42 -4.43
CA ILE A 85 -1.13 -12.06 -4.24
C ILE A 85 -2.66 -12.05 -4.13
N VAL A 86 -3.17 -11.30 -3.15
CA VAL A 86 -4.57 -10.94 -3.05
C VAL A 86 -4.68 -9.49 -3.48
N SER A 87 -5.60 -9.19 -4.39
CA SER A 87 -5.99 -7.82 -4.71
C SER A 87 -7.50 -7.66 -4.51
N ASN A 88 -7.88 -6.59 -3.81
CA ASN A 88 -9.25 -6.26 -3.49
C ASN A 88 -9.68 -5.07 -4.33
N VAL A 89 -10.61 -5.32 -5.25
CA VAL A 89 -11.15 -4.28 -6.13
C VAL A 89 -11.93 -3.27 -5.28
N GLY A 90 -11.43 -2.04 -5.22
CA GLY A 90 -12.12 -0.93 -4.59
C GLY A 90 -13.38 -0.54 -5.37
N VAL A 91 -14.35 0.04 -4.67
CA VAL A 91 -15.52 0.66 -5.30
C VAL A 91 -15.20 2.11 -5.58
N GLU A 92 -15.61 2.61 -6.74
CA GLU A 92 -15.50 4.04 -7.04
C GLU A 92 -16.26 4.86 -5.98
N PRO A 93 -15.70 5.99 -5.54
CA PRO A 93 -16.37 6.81 -4.55
C PRO A 93 -17.63 7.47 -5.12
N ASP A 94 -18.75 7.38 -4.39
CA ASP A 94 -20.02 8.03 -4.78
C ASP A 94 -19.88 9.54 -5.01
N THR A 95 -18.94 10.18 -4.29
CA THR A 95 -18.59 11.58 -4.47
C THR A 95 -17.08 11.77 -4.46
N ASN A 96 -16.60 12.57 -5.42
CA ASN A 96 -15.19 12.88 -5.58
C ASN A 96 -15.00 14.38 -5.78
N ARG A 97 -15.01 15.11 -4.65
CA ARG A 97 -15.01 16.57 -4.65
C ARG A 97 -13.62 17.11 -5.04
N PRO A 98 -13.57 18.28 -5.71
CA PRO A 98 -12.32 19.00 -5.94
C PRO A 98 -11.60 19.34 -4.64
N ILE A 99 -10.26 19.37 -4.71
CA ILE A 99 -9.40 19.85 -3.62
C ILE A 99 -8.91 21.25 -3.98
N LYS A 100 -9.01 22.18 -3.02
CA LYS A 100 -8.37 23.49 -3.07
C LYS A 100 -7.37 23.60 -1.93
N MET A 101 -6.15 24.01 -2.23
CA MET A 101 -5.09 24.25 -1.25
C MET A 101 -4.49 25.62 -1.49
N GLU A 102 -4.31 26.39 -0.42
CA GLU A 102 -3.72 27.73 -0.48
C GLU A 102 -2.40 27.75 0.27
N VAL A 103 -1.40 28.38 -0.33
CA VAL A 103 -0.10 28.65 0.31
C VAL A 103 0.08 30.17 0.33
N GLY A 104 0.12 30.72 1.54
CA GLY A 104 0.22 32.16 1.78
C GLY A 104 1.40 32.50 2.69
N ILE A 105 2.17 33.49 2.29
CA ILE A 105 3.11 34.24 3.14
C ILE A 105 2.66 35.69 3.07
N GLU A 106 2.35 36.27 4.22
CA GLU A 106 1.82 37.63 4.33
C GLU A 106 2.64 38.64 3.53
N GLU A 107 1.93 39.45 2.72
CA GLU A 107 2.47 40.45 1.80
C GLU A 107 3.55 39.98 0.80
N CYS A 108 3.82 38.67 0.69
CA CYS A 108 4.94 38.13 -0.05
C CYS A 108 4.53 37.15 -1.15
N LEU A 109 3.67 36.19 -0.81
CA LEU A 109 3.32 35.09 -1.69
C LEU A 109 1.89 34.64 -1.39
N HIS A 110 1.08 34.47 -2.41
CA HIS A 110 -0.22 33.82 -2.29
C HIS A 110 -0.47 33.02 -3.55
N ILE A 111 -0.52 31.70 -3.40
CA ILE A 111 -0.73 30.73 -4.48
C ILE A 111 -1.90 29.81 -4.10
N GLU A 112 -2.78 29.52 -5.07
CA GLU A 112 -3.86 28.55 -4.93
C GLU A 112 -3.62 27.35 -5.86
N PHE A 113 -3.72 26.14 -5.34
CA PHE A 113 -3.83 24.91 -6.11
C PHE A 113 -5.27 24.43 -6.13
N GLU A 114 -5.76 24.06 -7.31
CA GLU A 114 -7.06 23.43 -7.49
C GLU A 114 -6.89 22.11 -8.25
N PHE A 115 -7.37 21.01 -7.69
CA PHE A 115 -7.40 19.69 -8.31
C PHE A 115 -8.85 19.21 -8.45
N ASN A 116 -9.16 18.56 -9.56
CA ASN A 116 -10.53 18.19 -9.90
C ASN A 116 -11.14 17.16 -8.93
N HIS A 117 -10.29 16.33 -8.33
CA HIS A 117 -10.70 15.18 -7.54
C HIS A 117 -9.82 15.03 -6.29
N SER A 118 -10.38 14.42 -5.26
CA SER A 118 -9.71 14.07 -3.99
C SER A 118 -9.31 12.60 -3.91
N LYS A 119 -9.88 11.75 -4.78
CA LYS A 119 -9.60 10.32 -4.86
C LYS A 119 -9.29 9.99 -6.31
N PHE A 120 -8.32 9.10 -6.52
CA PHE A 120 -7.85 8.71 -7.85
C PHE A 120 -7.67 7.21 -7.89
N HIS A 121 -8.04 6.60 -9.01
CA HIS A 121 -7.62 5.25 -9.34
C HIS A 121 -6.11 5.23 -9.65
N LEU A 122 -5.44 4.08 -9.48
CA LEU A 122 -3.98 3.96 -9.63
C LEU A 122 -3.44 4.33 -11.03
N LYS A 123 -4.33 4.34 -12.02
CA LYS A 123 -4.01 4.68 -13.42
C LYS A 123 -4.60 6.01 -13.89
N ASP A 124 -5.19 6.78 -12.98
CA ASP A 124 -5.79 8.07 -13.31
C ASP A 124 -4.74 9.14 -13.64
N CYS A 125 -5.25 10.30 -14.04
CA CYS A 125 -4.48 11.51 -14.20
C CYS A 125 -4.95 12.56 -13.19
N ILE A 126 -4.04 13.07 -12.37
CA ILE A 126 -4.26 14.24 -11.55
C ILE A 126 -4.33 15.45 -12.46
N LEU A 127 -5.54 16.00 -12.59
CA LEU A 127 -5.81 17.23 -13.31
C LEU A 127 -6.04 18.37 -12.32
N GLY A 128 -5.37 19.48 -12.56
CA GLY A 128 -5.52 20.66 -11.73
C GLY A 128 -4.91 21.89 -12.36
N LYS A 129 -4.74 22.92 -11.55
CA LYS A 129 -4.06 24.16 -11.92
C LYS A 129 -3.50 24.82 -10.67
N VAL A 130 -2.48 25.64 -10.86
CA VAL A 130 -1.97 26.56 -9.86
C VAL A 130 -2.24 27.99 -10.31
N PHE A 131 -2.67 28.85 -9.39
CA PHE A 131 -2.99 30.26 -9.64
C PHE A 131 -2.17 31.18 -8.72
N PHE A 132 -1.53 32.18 -9.30
CA PHE A 132 -0.61 33.08 -8.58
C PHE A 132 -1.31 34.39 -8.20
N ASN A 133 -1.94 34.45 -7.03
CA ASN A 133 -2.65 35.62 -6.52
C ASN A 133 -1.70 36.78 -6.16
N LEU A 134 -0.54 36.48 -5.57
CA LEU A 134 0.50 37.43 -5.19
C LEU A 134 1.88 36.79 -5.34
N VAL A 135 2.79 37.47 -6.03
CA VAL A 135 4.20 37.05 -6.15
C VAL A 135 5.10 38.26 -5.96
N ARG A 136 5.69 38.39 -4.77
CA ARG A 136 6.69 39.42 -4.43
C ARG A 136 8.05 38.84 -4.04
N ILE A 137 8.15 37.52 -3.95
CA ILE A 137 9.40 36.77 -3.76
C ILE A 137 9.72 36.03 -5.06
N LYS A 138 11.01 35.94 -5.41
CA LYS A 138 11.47 35.13 -6.55
C LYS A 138 11.35 33.65 -6.21
N ILE A 139 10.50 32.93 -6.94
CA ILE A 139 10.42 31.47 -6.89
C ILE A 139 11.46 30.92 -7.87
N LYS A 140 12.28 29.98 -7.41
CA LYS A 140 13.31 29.34 -8.24
C LYS A 140 12.83 28.02 -8.82
N HIS A 141 12.05 27.26 -8.05
CA HIS A 141 11.66 25.89 -8.37
C HIS A 141 10.28 25.62 -7.75
N MET A 142 9.45 24.86 -8.46
CA MET A 142 8.18 24.36 -7.96
C MET A 142 7.93 22.94 -8.46
N GLU A 143 7.62 22.02 -7.55
CA GLU A 143 7.28 20.63 -7.88
C GLU A 143 6.09 20.12 -7.05
N LEU A 144 5.35 19.17 -7.60
CA LEU A 144 4.46 18.29 -6.84
C LEU A 144 5.19 17.00 -6.52
N SER A 145 5.00 16.49 -5.30
CA SER A 145 5.51 15.17 -4.91
C SER A 145 4.34 14.26 -4.54
N ILE A 146 4.40 13.00 -5.00
CA ILE A 146 3.56 11.93 -4.46
C ILE A 146 4.36 11.27 -3.34
N ILE A 147 3.85 11.41 -2.11
CA ILE A 147 4.51 10.87 -0.92
C ILE A 147 3.62 9.77 -0.36
N ARG A 148 4.19 8.56 -0.27
CA ARG A 148 3.58 7.47 0.49
C ARG A 148 3.98 7.63 1.95
N LYS A 149 2.99 7.59 2.83
CA LYS A 149 3.19 7.59 4.28
C LYS A 149 2.68 6.26 4.81
N GLU A 150 3.55 5.48 5.43
CA GLU A 150 3.22 4.22 6.09
C GLU A 150 3.27 4.43 7.60
N ILE A 151 2.19 4.10 8.30
CA ILE A 151 2.08 4.22 9.75
C ILE A 151 1.81 2.84 10.32
N VAL A 152 2.69 2.36 11.19
CA VAL A 152 2.59 1.04 11.85
C VAL A 152 2.42 1.22 13.35
N GLY A 153 1.43 0.54 13.92
CA GLY A 153 1.05 0.66 15.33
C GLY A 153 0.11 1.83 15.60
N SER A 154 -0.08 2.14 16.87
CA SER A 154 -1.02 3.17 17.33
C SER A 154 -0.50 3.91 18.55
N GLY A 155 -0.91 5.16 18.72
CA GLY A 155 -0.53 5.98 19.88
C GLY A 155 0.95 6.35 19.90
N GLN A 156 1.55 6.40 21.08
CA GLN A 156 2.95 6.85 21.26
C GLN A 156 3.99 5.92 20.63
N ASN A 157 3.63 4.65 20.37
CA ASN A 157 4.54 3.66 19.79
C ASN A 157 4.37 3.53 18.26
N ALA A 158 3.60 4.42 17.63
CA ALA A 158 3.41 4.38 16.19
C ALA A 158 4.71 4.77 15.46
N VAL A 159 5.15 3.91 14.55
CA VAL A 159 6.26 4.18 13.63
C VAL A 159 5.69 4.76 12.36
N THR A 160 6.28 5.84 11.86
CA THR A 160 5.86 6.50 10.61
C THR A 160 7.04 6.55 9.66
N GLU A 161 6.89 5.92 8.50
CA GLU A 161 7.83 6.01 7.40
C GLU A 161 7.22 6.83 6.25
N GLN A 162 8.07 7.54 5.53
CA GLN A 162 7.67 8.34 4.38
C GLN A 162 8.59 8.06 3.20
N GLU A 163 8.00 7.90 2.03
CA GLU A 163 8.71 7.67 0.79
C GLU A 163 8.20 8.62 -0.28
N ASN A 164 9.12 9.35 -0.92
CA ASN A 164 8.80 10.13 -2.11
C ASN A 164 8.78 9.19 -3.31
N LEU A 165 7.59 8.84 -3.78
CA LEU A 165 7.41 7.92 -4.90
C LEU A 165 7.67 8.58 -6.25
N ASN A 166 7.27 9.84 -6.39
CA ASN A 166 7.46 10.58 -7.64
C ASN A 166 7.46 12.09 -7.41
N LYS A 167 8.15 12.80 -8.29
CA LYS A 167 8.26 14.26 -8.30
C LYS A 167 7.94 14.76 -9.71
N PHE A 168 7.02 15.71 -9.78
CA PHE A 168 6.59 16.34 -11.01
C PHE A 168 6.90 17.84 -10.93
N GLU A 169 7.90 18.28 -11.68
CA GLU A 169 8.23 19.69 -11.80
C GLU A 169 7.10 20.44 -12.50
N ILE A 170 6.59 21.48 -11.85
CA ILE A 170 5.48 22.29 -12.36
C ILE A 170 6.04 23.47 -13.15
N MET A 171 7.16 24.03 -12.71
CA MET A 171 7.68 25.28 -13.22
C MET A 171 9.18 25.40 -13.04
N ASP A 172 9.84 25.82 -14.12
CA ASP A 172 11.20 26.35 -14.15
C ASP A 172 11.13 27.84 -14.57
N GLY A 173 11.05 28.74 -13.60
CA GLY A 173 10.88 30.17 -13.88
C GLY A 173 10.32 31.01 -12.72
N ALA A 174 10.20 32.33 -12.96
CA ALA A 174 9.65 33.28 -12.01
C ALA A 174 8.20 33.64 -12.43
N PRO A 175 7.17 33.15 -11.72
CA PRO A 175 5.79 33.40 -12.10
C PRO A 175 5.39 34.84 -11.78
N VAL A 176 4.37 35.32 -12.47
CA VAL A 176 3.81 36.66 -12.25
C VAL A 176 2.42 36.61 -11.63
N LYS A 177 2.01 37.71 -11.00
CA LYS A 177 0.65 37.84 -10.47
C LYS A 177 -0.39 37.65 -11.58
N GLY A 178 -1.38 36.81 -11.32
CA GLY A 178 -2.46 36.47 -12.24
C GLY A 178 -2.15 35.31 -13.19
N GLU A 179 -0.93 34.76 -13.15
CA GLU A 179 -0.56 33.60 -13.95
C GLU A 179 -1.31 32.34 -13.48
N CYS A 180 -1.64 31.48 -14.42
CA CYS A 180 -2.29 30.19 -14.17
C CYS A 180 -1.58 29.10 -14.94
N ILE A 181 -1.03 28.11 -14.24
CA ILE A 181 -0.31 26.98 -14.86
C ILE A 181 -1.19 25.73 -14.71
N PRO A 182 -1.62 25.09 -15.81
CA PRO A 182 -2.37 23.84 -15.76
C PRO A 182 -1.46 22.69 -15.33
N ILE A 183 -2.00 21.77 -14.54
CA ILE A 183 -1.29 20.59 -14.03
C ILE A 183 -1.94 19.33 -14.60
N ARG A 184 -1.11 18.45 -15.15
CA ARG A 184 -1.50 17.13 -15.65
C ARG A 184 -0.44 16.11 -15.27
N PHE A 185 -0.76 15.27 -14.29
CA PHE A 185 0.17 14.26 -13.78
C PHE A 185 -0.45 12.85 -13.85
N TYR A 186 0.10 12.00 -14.71
CA TYR A 186 -0.35 10.61 -14.87
C TYR A 186 0.17 9.72 -13.74
N LEU A 187 -0.74 9.04 -13.03
CA LEU A 187 -0.40 8.15 -11.92
C LEU A 187 0.18 6.81 -12.39
N ALA A 188 -0.16 6.37 -13.60
CA ALA A 188 0.28 5.11 -14.17
C ALA A 188 1.82 4.98 -14.31
N SER A 189 2.57 6.08 -14.23
CA SER A 189 4.04 6.06 -14.24
C SER A 189 4.67 5.88 -12.85
N THR A 190 3.85 5.75 -11.80
CA THR A 190 4.30 5.62 -10.41
C THR A 190 3.84 4.26 -9.88
N ASP A 191 4.73 3.57 -9.17
CA ASP A 191 4.38 2.31 -8.50
C ASP A 191 3.55 2.61 -7.26
N LEU A 192 2.23 2.53 -7.40
CA LEU A 192 1.25 2.91 -6.38
C LEU A 192 0.47 1.69 -5.92
N THR A 193 0.15 1.69 -4.63
CA THR A 193 -0.86 0.81 -4.05
C THR A 193 -2.10 1.63 -3.71
N PRO A 194 -3.27 0.99 -3.52
CA PRO A 194 -4.42 1.66 -2.93
C PRO A 194 -4.08 2.29 -1.57
N THR A 195 -4.92 3.22 -1.14
CA THR A 195 -4.89 3.73 0.23
C THR A 195 -5.47 2.68 1.17
N TYR A 196 -4.72 2.33 2.21
CA TYR A 196 -5.15 1.40 3.24
C TYR A 196 -5.54 2.17 4.50
N GLN A 197 -6.69 1.85 5.08
CA GLN A 197 -7.12 2.48 6.34
C GLN A 197 -7.28 1.41 7.40
N ASN A 198 -6.51 1.56 8.47
CA ASN A 198 -6.61 0.75 9.69
C ASN A 198 -6.65 -0.77 9.42
N VAL A 199 -5.70 -1.27 8.64
CA VAL A 199 -5.63 -2.69 8.27
C VAL A 199 -5.35 -3.51 9.53
N ASN A 200 -6.36 -4.28 9.94
CA ASN A 200 -6.34 -5.12 11.13
C ASN A 200 -5.89 -4.40 12.42
N ASN A 201 -6.14 -3.09 12.55
CA ASN A 201 -5.63 -2.26 13.65
C ASN A 201 -4.10 -2.26 13.79
N ARG A 202 -3.36 -2.55 12.71
CA ARG A 202 -1.90 -2.66 12.72
C ARG A 202 -1.20 -1.60 11.90
N PHE A 203 -1.73 -1.24 10.74
CA PHE A 203 -1.10 -0.23 9.89
C PHE A 203 -2.10 0.52 9.01
N GLN A 204 -1.68 1.66 8.48
CA GLN A 204 -2.41 2.50 7.53
C GLN A 204 -1.44 3.32 6.66
#